data_AF-A0A4R4JTV3-F1
#
_entry.id   AF-A0A4R4JTV3-F1
#
_cell.length_a   1.000
_cell.length_b   1.000
_cell.length_c   1.000
_cell.angle_alpha   90.00
_cell.angle_beta   90.00
_cell.angle_gamma   90.00
#
_symmetry.space_group_name_H-M   'P 1'
#
loop_
_entity.id
_entity.type
_entity.pdbx_description
1 polymer ?
#
loop_
_entity_poly.entity_id
_entity_poly.type
_entity_poly.pdbx_seq_one_letter_code
_entity_poly.pdbx_strand_id
1 'polypeptide(L)'
;MFSLTPLVRNLLILNVAFFIIDAYIFPLIPVFALRSLLSPAFLPFQFVTYMFLHGGFGHLFSNMFGLIIFGPMLERIWGPKRFLIFYFVTGIGAGLLFSGIDYYETSRLQEAVSVYLQYPTPQGFLDFMSQHAKGYYQSNLDFINNFDENPTEQRYIQDSINFVNSYYQREVNIPMVGASGAIFGILMAFGLLFPNTELFLLFFPFPIKAKYFVAFYGMYELYQGIQNSQTDNVAHFAHVGGMLFAFILLKIWSADRNKFF
;
A
#
# COMPACT_ATOMS: atom_id res chain seq x y z
N MET A 1 3.73 19.49 -27.72
CA MET A 1 4.26 18.12 -27.49
C MET A 1 4.50 17.99 -26.00
N PHE A 2 3.90 17.02 -25.29
CA PHE A 2 4.15 16.81 -23.87
C PHE A 2 5.64 16.51 -23.67
N SER A 3 6.43 17.50 -23.27
CA SER A 3 7.84 17.29 -22.95
C SER A 3 7.91 16.72 -21.53
N LEU A 4 7.94 15.38 -21.44
CA LEU A 4 8.30 14.70 -20.21
C LEU A 4 9.66 15.22 -19.75
N THR A 5 9.73 15.64 -18.51
CA THR A 5 10.97 16.07 -17.89
C THR A 5 11.91 14.87 -17.72
N PRO A 6 13.24 15.09 -17.71
CA PRO A 6 14.20 13.99 -17.76
C PRO A 6 14.01 12.95 -16.66
N LEU A 7 13.74 13.38 -15.42
CA LEU A 7 13.62 12.45 -14.31
C LEU A 7 12.29 11.69 -14.32
N VAL A 8 11.18 12.37 -14.59
CA VAL A 8 9.88 11.71 -14.80
C VAL A 8 9.96 10.64 -15.88
N ARG A 9 10.62 10.94 -17.01
CA ARG A 9 10.85 9.97 -18.08
C ARG A 9 11.67 8.77 -17.59
N ASN A 10 12.73 9.01 -16.83
CA ASN A 10 13.58 7.93 -16.32
C ASN A 10 12.82 7.04 -15.33
N LEU A 11 12.02 7.62 -14.44
CA LEU A 11 11.16 6.86 -13.51
C LEU A 11 10.11 6.04 -14.27
N LEU A 12 9.49 6.60 -15.31
CA LEU A 12 8.55 5.89 -16.18
C LEU A 12 9.22 4.65 -16.81
N ILE A 13 10.38 4.86 -17.45
CA ILE A 13 11.13 3.77 -18.11
C ILE A 13 11.51 2.69 -17.10
N LEU A 14 11.98 3.08 -15.93
CA LEU A 14 12.41 2.14 -14.89
C LEU A 14 11.24 1.26 -14.41
N ASN A 15 10.08 1.87 -14.11
CA ASN A 15 8.89 1.13 -13.68
C ASN A 15 8.36 0.17 -14.76
N VAL A 16 8.34 0.62 -16.02
CA VAL A 16 7.94 -0.25 -17.15
C VAL A 16 8.95 -1.40 -17.32
N ALA A 17 10.25 -1.12 -17.21
CA ALA A 17 11.28 -2.16 -17.31
C ALA A 17 11.14 -3.21 -16.20
N PHE A 18 10.98 -2.79 -14.94
CA PHE A 18 10.77 -3.72 -13.83
C PHE A 18 9.48 -4.54 -13.98
N PHE A 19 8.40 -3.94 -14.49
CA PHE A 19 7.17 -4.66 -14.78
C PHE A 19 7.37 -5.73 -15.86
N ILE A 20 8.10 -5.42 -16.94
CA ILE A 20 8.41 -6.38 -18.00
C ILE A 20 9.32 -7.50 -17.48
N ILE A 21 10.33 -7.17 -16.67
CA ILE A 21 11.23 -8.16 -16.08
C ILE A 21 10.45 -9.13 -15.19
N ASP A 22 9.61 -8.62 -14.28
CA ASP A 22 8.78 -9.42 -13.38
C ASP A 22 7.80 -10.32 -14.14
N ALA A 23 7.20 -9.81 -15.22
CA ALA A 23 6.18 -10.54 -15.97
C ALA A 23 6.74 -11.59 -16.94
N TYR A 24 7.93 -11.37 -17.53
CA TYR A 24 8.40 -12.17 -18.66
C TYR A 24 9.79 -12.78 -18.50
N ILE A 25 10.60 -12.33 -17.55
CA ILE A 25 11.99 -12.79 -17.40
C ILE A 25 12.15 -13.61 -16.12
N PHE A 26 11.89 -13.02 -14.96
CA PHE A 26 11.91 -13.74 -13.68
C PHE A 26 11.12 -12.97 -12.60
N PRO A 27 10.50 -13.69 -11.64
CA PRO A 27 9.66 -13.04 -10.63
C PRO A 27 10.51 -12.22 -9.66
N LEU A 28 10.21 -10.93 -9.58
CA LEU A 28 10.83 -9.96 -8.68
C LEU A 28 10.02 -9.78 -7.39
N ILE A 29 8.68 -9.81 -7.49
CA ILE A 29 7.78 -9.60 -6.35
C ILE A 29 8.12 -10.46 -5.12
N PRO A 30 8.47 -11.76 -5.26
CA PRO A 30 8.78 -12.58 -4.09
C PRO A 30 9.88 -12.03 -3.18
N VAL A 31 10.87 -11.34 -3.76
CA VAL A 31 12.08 -10.85 -3.07
C VAL A 31 12.05 -9.34 -2.82
N PHE A 32 11.56 -8.57 -3.79
CA PHE A 32 11.70 -7.11 -3.82
C PHE A 32 10.45 -6.34 -3.39
N ALA A 33 9.31 -7.00 -3.22
CA ALA A 33 8.12 -6.39 -2.64
C ALA A 33 8.30 -6.17 -1.13
N LEU A 34 7.66 -5.13 -0.58
CA LEU A 34 7.68 -4.90 0.85
C LEU A 34 6.80 -5.93 1.55
N ARG A 35 7.39 -6.66 2.50
CA ARG A 35 6.71 -7.63 3.35
C ARG A 35 6.43 -7.05 4.73
N SER A 36 5.53 -7.72 5.46
CA SER A 36 5.36 -7.45 6.89
C SER A 36 6.69 -7.56 7.62
N LEU A 37 6.92 -6.70 8.62
CA LEU A 37 8.14 -6.79 9.45
C LEU A 37 8.24 -8.11 10.23
N LEU A 38 7.11 -8.80 10.44
CA LEU A 38 7.05 -10.13 11.06
C LEU A 38 7.29 -11.27 10.06
N SER A 39 7.35 -10.97 8.76
CA SER A 39 7.62 -11.96 7.73
C SER A 39 9.08 -12.42 7.78
N PRO A 40 9.36 -13.73 7.66
CA PRO A 40 10.72 -14.21 7.43
C PRO A 40 11.30 -13.76 6.08
N ALA A 41 10.47 -13.31 5.13
CA ALA A 41 10.89 -12.81 3.83
C ALA A 41 11.14 -11.29 3.81
N PHE A 42 11.02 -10.60 4.95
CA PHE A 42 11.29 -9.18 5.04
C PHE A 42 12.79 -8.87 4.94
N LEU A 43 13.13 -7.88 4.12
CA LEU A 43 14.50 -7.39 3.95
C LEU A 43 14.49 -5.85 3.90
N PRO A 44 15.43 -5.14 4.56
CA PRO A 44 15.37 -3.68 4.67
C PRO A 44 15.36 -2.90 3.34
N PHE A 45 15.98 -3.44 2.28
CA PHE A 45 15.96 -2.79 0.97
C PHE A 45 14.56 -2.70 0.35
N GLN A 46 13.62 -3.52 0.84
CA GLN A 46 12.27 -3.57 0.32
C GLN A 46 11.53 -2.25 0.50
N PHE A 47 11.91 -1.40 1.46
CA PHE A 47 11.37 -0.04 1.62
C PHE A 47 11.64 0.88 0.41
N VAL A 48 12.55 0.49 -0.49
CA VAL A 48 12.84 1.21 -1.73
C VAL A 48 12.38 0.42 -2.94
N THR A 49 12.67 -0.89 -2.98
CA THR A 49 12.46 -1.69 -4.21
C THR A 49 10.99 -1.90 -4.54
N TYR A 50 10.11 -1.94 -3.53
CA TYR A 50 8.67 -2.12 -3.75
C TYR A 50 8.06 -1.02 -4.62
N MET A 51 8.63 0.19 -4.59
CA MET A 51 8.18 1.36 -5.32
C MET A 51 8.25 1.17 -6.85
N PHE A 52 8.94 0.14 -7.33
CA PHE A 52 9.15 -0.14 -8.74
C PHE A 52 8.44 -1.41 -9.24
N LEU A 53 7.73 -2.11 -8.36
CA LEU A 53 6.98 -3.32 -8.68
C LEU A 53 5.50 -3.01 -8.82
N HIS A 54 4.78 -3.79 -9.64
CA HIS A 54 3.35 -3.56 -9.87
C HIS A 54 2.63 -4.90 -10.03
N GLY A 55 1.55 -5.10 -9.27
CA GLY A 55 0.75 -6.34 -9.29
C GLY A 55 -0.09 -6.58 -10.55
N GLY A 56 0.04 -5.73 -11.58
CA GLY A 56 -0.70 -5.88 -12.84
C GLY A 56 -0.65 -4.64 -13.72
N PHE A 57 -1.10 -4.77 -14.97
CA PHE A 57 -1.07 -3.69 -15.96
C PHE A 57 -1.89 -2.47 -15.53
N GLY A 58 -3.10 -2.67 -15.01
CA GLY A 58 -3.96 -1.57 -14.55
C GLY A 58 -3.31 -0.76 -13.42
N HIS A 59 -2.60 -1.45 -12.51
CA HIS A 59 -1.87 -0.82 -11.41
C HIS A 59 -0.65 -0.02 -11.92
N LEU A 60 0.12 -0.58 -12.86
CA LEU A 60 1.21 0.17 -13.52
C LEU A 60 0.65 1.41 -14.25
N PHE A 61 -0.41 1.22 -15.03
CA PHE A 61 -1.02 2.29 -15.81
C PHE A 61 -1.46 3.45 -14.94
N SER A 62 -2.20 3.22 -13.85
CA SER A 62 -2.69 4.29 -12.98
C SER A 62 -1.54 5.06 -12.31
N ASN A 63 -0.51 4.38 -11.82
CA ASN A 63 0.67 5.02 -11.23
C ASN A 63 1.42 5.89 -12.25
N MET A 64 1.68 5.33 -13.44
CA MET A 64 2.42 6.04 -14.47
C MET A 64 1.62 7.19 -15.07
N PHE A 65 0.30 7.04 -15.18
CA PHE A 65 -0.60 8.12 -15.58
C PHE A 65 -0.54 9.30 -14.60
N GLY A 66 -0.62 9.03 -13.30
CA GLY A 66 -0.44 10.06 -12.26
C GLY A 66 0.93 10.73 -12.32
N LEU A 67 1.99 9.94 -12.50
CA LEU A 67 3.36 10.45 -12.64
C LEU A 67 3.52 11.37 -13.86
N ILE A 68 2.95 11.00 -15.01
CA ILE A 68 3.02 11.78 -16.26
C ILE A 68 2.26 13.09 -16.13
N ILE A 69 1.09 13.09 -15.48
CA ILE A 69 0.25 14.30 -15.37
C ILE A 69 0.87 15.32 -14.42
N PHE A 70 1.24 14.89 -13.21
CA PHE A 70 1.61 15.81 -12.14
C PHE A 70 3.13 15.97 -11.96
N GLY A 71 3.91 14.92 -12.26
CA GLY A 71 5.35 14.89 -12.06
C GLY A 71 6.11 16.01 -12.78
N PRO A 72 5.91 16.22 -14.11
CA PRO A 72 6.69 17.21 -14.85
C PRO A 72 6.57 18.64 -14.33
N MET A 73 5.40 18.99 -13.78
CA MET A 73 5.18 20.33 -13.23
C MET A 73 6.02 20.54 -11.96
N LEU A 74 6.07 19.54 -11.08
CA LEU A 74 6.89 19.61 -9.87
C LEU A 74 8.40 19.54 -10.17
N GLU A 75 8.82 18.69 -11.13
CA GLU A 75 10.22 18.62 -11.54
C GLU A 75 10.71 19.95 -12.12
N ARG A 76 9.86 20.68 -12.86
CA ARG A 76 10.22 22.00 -13.40
C ARG A 76 10.39 23.07 -12.31
N ILE A 77 9.61 23.01 -11.23
CA ILE A 77 9.77 23.94 -10.10
C ILE A 77 11.04 23.62 -9.33
N TRP A 78 11.23 22.37 -8.94
CA TRP A 78 12.28 22.03 -7.97
C TRP A 78 13.60 21.60 -8.60
N GLY A 79 13.60 21.34 -9.91
CA GLY A 79 14.67 20.63 -10.59
C GLY A 79 14.70 19.12 -10.27
N PRO A 80 15.49 18.35 -11.05
CA PRO A 80 15.50 16.89 -10.96
C PRO A 80 15.97 16.37 -9.60
N LYS A 81 16.99 16.97 -8.99
CA LYS A 81 17.55 16.50 -7.72
C LYS A 81 16.52 16.50 -6.59
N ARG A 82 15.78 17.60 -6.44
CA ARG A 82 14.76 17.73 -5.39
C ARG A 82 13.53 16.91 -5.69
N PHE A 83 13.09 16.84 -6.95
CA PHE A 83 12.01 15.94 -7.33
C PHE A 83 12.35 14.48 -6.99
N LEU A 84 13.61 14.05 -7.21
CA LEU A 84 14.05 12.71 -6.83
C LEU A 84 13.99 12.46 -5.32
N ILE A 85 14.51 13.41 -4.53
CA ILE A 85 14.43 13.35 -3.07
C ILE A 85 12.98 13.28 -2.63
N PHE A 86 12.12 14.11 -3.19
CA PHE A 86 10.69 14.13 -2.91
C PHE A 86 10.03 12.78 -3.22
N TYR A 87 10.29 12.21 -4.40
CA TYR A 87 9.76 10.92 -4.83
C TYR A 87 10.14 9.80 -3.87
N PHE A 88 11.42 9.72 -3.47
CA PHE A 88 11.88 8.69 -2.53
C PHE A 88 11.41 8.94 -1.10
N VAL A 89 11.41 10.17 -0.59
CA VAL A 89 10.94 10.45 0.78
C VAL A 89 9.46 10.11 0.93
N THR A 90 8.64 10.45 -0.06
CA THR A 90 7.20 10.14 -0.04
C THR A 90 6.91 8.66 -0.23
N GLY A 91 7.65 7.98 -1.13
CA GLY A 91 7.56 6.53 -1.26
C GLY A 91 8.02 5.79 -0.02
N ILE A 92 9.24 6.01 0.46
CA ILE A 92 9.75 5.37 1.69
C ILE A 92 8.85 5.70 2.89
N GLY A 93 8.38 6.95 3.00
CA GLY A 93 7.44 7.38 4.04
C GLY A 93 6.11 6.63 3.99
N ALA A 94 5.57 6.40 2.79
CA ALA A 94 4.39 5.54 2.60
C ALA A 94 4.66 4.11 3.08
N GLY A 95 5.82 3.53 2.72
CA GLY A 95 6.24 2.22 3.19
C GLY A 95 6.37 2.14 4.71
N LEU A 96 6.93 3.16 5.35
CA LEU A 96 7.06 3.21 6.81
C LEU A 96 5.70 3.26 7.52
N LEU A 97 4.76 4.09 7.03
CA LEU A 97 3.42 4.15 7.63
C LEU A 97 2.67 2.83 7.43
N PHE A 98 2.73 2.26 6.22
CA PHE A 98 2.20 0.93 5.92
C PHE A 98 2.76 -0.11 6.90
N SER A 99 4.09 -0.21 7.04
CA SER A 99 4.72 -1.21 7.90
C SER A 99 4.38 -1.02 9.37
N GLY A 100 4.17 0.21 9.84
CA GLY A 100 3.75 0.46 11.22
C GLY A 100 2.35 -0.06 11.52
N ILE A 101 1.41 0.12 10.59
CA ILE A 101 0.03 -0.35 10.72
C ILE A 101 -0.04 -1.87 10.55
N ASP A 102 0.60 -2.39 9.50
CA ASP A 102 0.72 -3.82 9.25
C ASP A 102 1.35 -4.55 10.44
N TYR A 103 2.42 -4.00 11.03
CA TYR A 103 3.04 -4.59 12.22
C TYR A 103 2.06 -4.67 13.39
N TYR A 104 1.23 -3.64 13.61
CA TYR A 104 0.21 -3.67 14.66
C TYR A 104 -0.85 -4.76 14.40
N GLU A 105 -1.36 -4.86 13.17
CA GLU A 105 -2.38 -5.85 12.81
C GLU A 105 -1.83 -7.29 12.86
N THR A 106 -0.66 -7.52 12.28
CA THR A 106 -0.01 -8.83 12.24
C THR A 106 0.50 -9.29 13.60
N SER A 107 0.92 -8.37 14.49
CA SER A 107 1.27 -8.73 15.88
C SER A 107 0.05 -9.25 16.65
N ARG A 108 -1.11 -8.61 16.49
CA ARG A 108 -2.37 -9.08 17.10
C ARG A 108 -2.81 -10.43 16.53
N LEU A 109 -2.61 -10.63 15.22
CA LEU A 109 -2.87 -11.92 14.61
C LEU A 109 -1.93 -13.01 15.15
N GLN A 110 -0.64 -12.70 15.31
CA GLN A 110 0.35 -13.62 15.88
C GLN A 110 -0.03 -14.05 17.31
N GLU A 111 -0.50 -13.10 18.14
CA GLU A 111 -1.01 -13.39 19.48
C GLU A 111 -2.23 -14.32 19.41
N ALA A 112 -3.23 -14.01 18.58
CA ALA A 112 -4.44 -14.83 18.42
C ALA A 112 -4.11 -16.26 17.96
N VAL A 113 -3.17 -16.41 17.02
CA VAL A 113 -2.63 -17.71 16.59
C VAL A 113 -2.01 -18.43 17.79
N SER A 114 -1.14 -17.76 18.55
CA SER A 114 -0.46 -18.39 19.70
C SER A 114 -1.44 -18.88 20.77
N VAL A 115 -2.51 -18.11 21.04
CA VAL A 115 -3.57 -18.48 21.98
C VAL A 115 -4.35 -19.69 21.46
N TYR A 116 -4.71 -19.68 20.19
CA TYR A 116 -5.44 -20.80 19.58
C TYR A 116 -4.62 -22.10 19.60
N LEU A 117 -3.33 -22.03 19.25
CA LEU A 117 -2.45 -23.20 19.22
C LEU A 117 -2.22 -23.84 20.61
N GLN A 118 -2.35 -23.06 21.69
CA GLN A 118 -2.27 -23.61 23.05
C GLN A 118 -3.53 -24.41 23.41
N TYR A 119 -4.71 -23.98 22.95
CA TYR A 119 -6.01 -24.58 23.29
C TYR A 119 -6.95 -24.63 22.07
N PRO A 120 -6.73 -25.56 21.11
CA PRO A 120 -7.44 -25.61 19.84
C PRO A 120 -8.86 -26.18 20.00
N THR A 121 -9.79 -25.33 20.41
CA THR A 121 -11.21 -25.68 20.61
C THR A 121 -12.08 -25.19 19.45
N PRO A 122 -13.28 -25.76 19.23
CA PRO A 122 -14.21 -25.24 18.22
C PRO A 122 -14.60 -23.78 18.47
N GLN A 123 -14.89 -23.41 19.71
CA GLN A 123 -15.21 -22.02 20.07
C GLN A 123 -14.03 -21.08 19.79
N GLY A 124 -12.80 -21.48 20.17
CA GLY A 124 -11.60 -20.68 19.88
C GLY A 124 -11.37 -20.52 18.37
N PHE A 125 -11.70 -21.54 17.58
CA PHE A 125 -11.60 -21.48 16.12
C PHE A 125 -12.67 -20.55 15.54
N LEU A 126 -13.92 -20.65 16.00
CA LEU A 126 -15.01 -19.75 15.62
C LEU A 126 -14.67 -18.28 15.94
N ASP A 127 -14.11 -18.02 17.11
CA ASP A 127 -13.67 -16.69 17.53
C ASP A 127 -12.55 -16.17 16.62
N PHE A 128 -11.55 -17.02 16.32
CA PHE A 128 -10.49 -16.69 15.38
C PHE A 128 -11.04 -16.35 13.99
N MET A 129 -11.93 -17.20 13.46
CA MET A 129 -12.52 -17.03 12.13
C MET A 129 -13.37 -15.76 12.03
N SER A 130 -14.18 -15.48 13.04
CA SER A 130 -15.08 -14.32 13.06
C SER A 130 -14.36 -12.99 13.30
N GLN A 131 -13.23 -12.99 14.01
CA GLN A 131 -12.49 -11.77 14.34
C GLN A 131 -11.37 -11.46 13.35
N HIS A 132 -10.61 -12.50 12.96
CA HIS A 132 -9.39 -12.33 12.18
C HIS A 132 -9.53 -12.78 10.73
N ALA A 133 -10.25 -13.88 10.47
CA ALA A 133 -10.37 -14.47 9.13
C ALA A 133 -11.77 -14.30 8.50
N LYS A 134 -12.39 -13.12 8.68
CA LYS A 134 -13.78 -12.84 8.23
C LYS A 134 -14.05 -13.19 6.77
N GLY A 135 -13.10 -12.94 5.87
CA GLY A 135 -13.22 -13.27 4.44
C GLY A 135 -13.29 -14.77 4.15
N TYR A 136 -12.86 -15.61 5.08
CA TYR A 136 -12.88 -17.07 5.00
C TYR A 136 -13.98 -17.69 5.87
N TYR A 137 -14.67 -16.90 6.69
CA TYR A 137 -15.70 -17.39 7.59
C TYR A 137 -16.81 -18.13 6.82
N GLN A 138 -17.40 -17.47 5.82
CA GLN A 138 -18.54 -18.01 5.06
C GLN A 138 -18.18 -19.28 4.30
N SER A 139 -16.97 -19.35 3.73
CA SER A 139 -16.52 -20.50 2.95
C SER A 139 -16.12 -21.71 3.81
N ASN A 140 -15.99 -21.53 5.13
CA ASN A 140 -15.61 -22.59 6.07
C ASN A 140 -16.72 -22.94 7.07
N LEU A 141 -17.96 -22.46 6.87
CA LEU A 141 -19.08 -22.73 7.78
C LEU A 141 -19.32 -24.23 8.02
N ASP A 142 -19.27 -25.04 6.96
CA ASP A 142 -19.48 -26.48 7.08
C ASP A 142 -18.41 -27.12 7.97
N PHE A 143 -17.15 -26.71 7.80
CA PHE A 143 -16.05 -27.18 8.67
C PHE A 143 -16.25 -26.71 10.12
N ILE A 144 -16.60 -25.44 10.32
CA ILE A 144 -16.85 -24.86 11.65
C ILE A 144 -17.95 -25.63 12.38
N ASN A 145 -19.09 -25.85 11.73
CA ASN A 145 -20.22 -26.57 12.31
C ASN A 145 -19.86 -28.03 12.63
N ASN A 146 -19.19 -28.73 11.70
CA ASN A 146 -18.79 -30.11 11.92
C ASN A 146 -17.76 -30.25 13.07
N PHE A 147 -16.85 -29.28 13.22
CA PHE A 147 -15.90 -29.27 14.34
C PHE A 147 -16.59 -29.01 15.67
N ASP A 148 -17.58 -28.10 15.70
CA ASP A 148 -18.40 -27.84 16.89
C ASP A 148 -19.18 -29.09 17.35
N GLU A 149 -19.73 -29.84 16.40
CA GLU A 149 -20.42 -31.11 16.66
C GLU A 149 -19.47 -32.23 17.12
N ASN A 150 -18.20 -32.19 16.71
CA ASN A 150 -17.21 -33.26 16.96
C ASN A 150 -15.92 -32.70 17.62
N PRO A 151 -16.01 -32.11 18.82
CA PRO A 151 -14.94 -31.28 19.40
C PRO A 151 -13.67 -32.05 19.78
N THR A 152 -13.77 -33.36 19.98
CA THR A 152 -12.65 -34.22 20.39
C THR A 152 -12.02 -34.99 19.22
N GLU A 153 -12.57 -34.88 18.02
CA GLU A 153 -12.04 -35.58 16.85
C GLU A 153 -10.72 -34.93 16.39
N GLN A 154 -9.65 -35.72 16.44
CA GLN A 154 -8.28 -35.25 16.16
C GLN A 154 -8.11 -34.64 14.76
N ARG A 155 -8.89 -35.11 13.77
CA ARG A 155 -8.86 -34.58 12.41
C ARG A 155 -9.24 -33.10 12.39
N TYR A 156 -10.36 -32.72 13.00
CA TYR A 156 -10.81 -31.33 13.01
C TYR A 156 -9.85 -30.42 13.78
N ILE A 157 -9.30 -30.89 14.90
CA ILE A 157 -8.27 -30.16 15.67
C ILE A 157 -7.02 -29.90 14.81
N GLN A 158 -6.55 -30.90 14.07
CA GLN A 158 -5.35 -30.74 13.25
C GLN A 158 -5.61 -29.85 12.04
N ASP A 159 -6.76 -30.00 11.39
CA ASP A 159 -7.15 -29.20 10.22
C ASP A 159 -7.34 -27.73 10.59
N SER A 160 -7.92 -27.44 11.76
CA SER A 160 -8.08 -26.07 12.25
C SER A 160 -6.73 -25.43 12.61
N ILE A 161 -5.81 -26.17 13.25
CA ILE A 161 -4.42 -25.73 13.49
C ILE A 161 -3.71 -25.41 12.17
N ASN A 162 -3.83 -26.30 11.18
CA ASN A 162 -3.23 -26.11 9.86
C ASN A 162 -3.78 -24.87 9.17
N PHE A 163 -5.10 -24.64 9.28
CA PHE A 163 -5.75 -23.44 8.77
C PHE A 163 -5.17 -22.19 9.43
N VAL A 164 -5.18 -22.11 10.76
CA VAL A 164 -4.73 -20.92 11.51
C VAL A 164 -3.27 -20.59 11.21
N ASN A 165 -2.39 -21.59 11.18
CA ASN A 165 -0.99 -21.39 10.81
C ASN A 165 -0.84 -20.91 9.36
N SER A 166 -1.57 -21.53 8.43
CA SER A 166 -1.51 -21.17 7.01
C SER A 166 -2.08 -19.78 6.74
N TYR A 167 -3.11 -19.39 7.50
CA TYR A 167 -3.67 -18.04 7.48
C TYR A 167 -2.64 -17.02 7.92
N TYR A 168 -2.03 -17.21 9.09
CA TYR A 168 -0.97 -16.31 9.58
C TYR A 168 0.18 -16.16 8.59
N GLN A 169 0.69 -17.29 8.07
CA GLN A 169 1.77 -17.28 7.09
C GLN A 169 1.37 -16.56 5.80
N ARG A 170 0.10 -16.66 5.38
CA ARG A 170 -0.38 -15.90 4.22
C ARG A 170 -0.37 -14.40 4.50
N GLU A 171 -0.97 -13.97 5.61
CA GLU A 171 -1.12 -12.55 5.95
C GLU A 171 0.24 -11.83 6.07
N VAL A 172 1.21 -12.39 6.81
CA VAL A 172 2.54 -11.75 6.94
C VAL A 172 3.32 -11.75 5.61
N ASN A 173 2.98 -12.66 4.69
CA ASN A 173 3.61 -12.75 3.37
C ASN A 173 2.77 -12.13 2.25
N ILE A 174 1.83 -11.23 2.54
CA ILE A 174 1.19 -10.43 1.50
C ILE A 174 2.20 -9.36 1.02
N PRO A 175 2.51 -9.28 -0.29
CA PRO A 175 3.44 -8.29 -0.81
C PRO A 175 2.76 -6.93 -0.98
N MET A 176 3.38 -5.86 -0.48
CA MET A 176 3.10 -4.50 -0.94
C MET A 176 4.00 -4.14 -2.11
N VAL A 177 3.40 -3.62 -3.17
CA VAL A 177 4.07 -3.16 -4.39
C VAL A 177 3.45 -1.86 -4.87
N GLY A 178 4.20 -1.04 -5.60
CA GLY A 178 3.67 0.10 -6.34
C GLY A 178 4.32 1.43 -5.98
N ALA A 179 4.44 2.29 -6.98
CA ALA A 179 4.91 3.67 -6.81
C ALA A 179 3.88 4.59 -6.13
N SER A 180 2.67 4.09 -5.85
CA SER A 180 1.49 4.90 -5.52
C SER A 180 1.69 5.82 -4.32
N GLY A 181 2.40 5.40 -3.28
CA GLY A 181 2.77 6.27 -2.16
C GLY A 181 3.50 7.54 -2.61
N ALA A 182 4.47 7.41 -3.51
CA ALA A 182 5.16 8.56 -4.10
C ALA A 182 4.24 9.39 -5.01
N ILE A 183 3.34 8.75 -5.76
CA ILE A 183 2.36 9.43 -6.62
C ILE A 183 1.35 10.23 -5.81
N PHE A 184 0.86 9.70 -4.68
CA PHE A 184 0.00 10.43 -3.76
C PHE A 184 0.76 11.56 -3.06
N GLY A 185 2.05 11.38 -2.79
CA GLY A 185 2.93 12.49 -2.40
C GLY A 185 2.98 13.59 -3.46
N ILE A 186 3.20 13.24 -4.73
CA ILE A 186 3.20 14.18 -5.87
C ILE A 186 1.84 14.90 -5.97
N LEU A 187 0.74 14.16 -5.81
CA LEU A 187 -0.59 14.71 -5.85
C LEU A 187 -0.83 15.71 -4.71
N MET A 188 -0.39 15.38 -3.49
CA MET A 188 -0.46 16.29 -2.34
C MET A 188 0.36 17.56 -2.59
N ALA A 189 1.58 17.43 -3.09
CA ALA A 189 2.40 18.58 -3.46
C ALA A 189 1.75 19.45 -4.52
N PHE A 190 1.15 18.84 -5.54
CA PHE A 190 0.42 19.57 -6.58
C PHE A 190 -0.76 20.35 -6.00
N GLY A 191 -1.56 19.73 -5.13
CA GLY A 191 -2.68 20.39 -4.45
C GLY A 191 -2.26 21.57 -3.56
N LEU A 192 -1.08 21.49 -2.95
CA LEU A 192 -0.54 22.55 -2.09
C LEU A 192 0.09 23.70 -2.86
N LEU A 193 0.84 23.42 -3.94
CA LEU A 193 1.57 24.43 -4.71
C LEU A 193 0.70 25.09 -5.79
N PHE A 194 -0.26 24.34 -6.33
CA PHE A 194 -1.13 24.78 -7.41
C PHE A 194 -2.62 24.68 -7.05
N PRO A 195 -3.05 25.22 -5.89
CA PRO A 195 -4.36 24.93 -5.31
C PRO A 195 -5.54 25.37 -6.18
N ASN A 196 -5.33 26.34 -7.08
CA ASN A 196 -6.36 26.89 -7.95
C ASN A 196 -6.28 26.39 -9.40
N THR A 197 -5.36 25.47 -9.73
CA THR A 197 -5.32 24.85 -11.06
C THR A 197 -6.60 24.06 -11.28
N GLU A 198 -7.26 24.33 -12.40
CA GLU A 198 -8.50 23.69 -12.81
C GLU A 198 -8.22 22.37 -13.52
N LEU A 199 -8.74 21.27 -12.95
CA LEU A 199 -8.61 19.92 -13.48
C LEU A 199 -9.92 19.53 -14.17
N PHE A 200 -9.84 19.17 -15.45
CA PHE A 200 -10.94 18.57 -16.18
C PHE A 200 -10.87 17.05 -16.03
N LEU A 201 -11.81 16.48 -15.29
CA LEU A 201 -11.96 15.04 -15.16
C LEU A 201 -12.79 14.52 -16.33
N LEU A 202 -12.40 13.36 -16.89
CA LEU A 202 -12.97 12.81 -18.13
C LEU A 202 -14.51 12.73 -18.15
N PHE A 203 -15.13 12.51 -16.98
CA PHE A 203 -16.57 12.30 -16.84
C PHE A 203 -17.31 13.44 -16.12
N PHE A 204 -16.60 14.51 -15.74
CA PHE A 204 -17.20 15.62 -14.99
C PHE A 204 -17.24 16.87 -15.88
N PRO A 205 -18.45 17.42 -16.18
CA PRO A 205 -18.60 18.47 -17.19
C PRO A 205 -18.10 19.85 -16.74
N PHE A 206 -17.60 19.98 -15.51
CA PHE A 206 -17.06 21.21 -14.97
C PHE A 206 -15.70 20.98 -14.30
N PRO A 207 -14.77 21.96 -14.39
CA PRO A 207 -13.45 21.83 -13.79
C PRO A 207 -13.52 21.84 -12.26
N ILE A 208 -12.62 21.09 -11.63
CA ILE A 208 -12.43 21.07 -10.18
C ILE A 208 -11.06 21.64 -9.86
N LYS A 209 -10.99 22.58 -8.91
CA LYS A 209 -9.70 23.10 -8.45
C LYS A 209 -8.91 22.01 -7.73
N ALA A 210 -7.60 21.96 -7.99
CA ALA A 210 -6.70 20.95 -7.44
C ALA A 210 -6.85 20.75 -5.92
N LYS A 211 -6.97 21.83 -5.13
CA LYS A 211 -7.15 21.73 -3.67
C LYS A 211 -8.37 20.88 -3.26
N TYR A 212 -9.49 20.99 -3.98
CA TYR A 212 -10.71 20.25 -3.67
C TYR A 212 -10.59 18.80 -4.11
N PHE A 213 -10.02 18.58 -5.30
CA PHE A 213 -9.76 17.23 -5.81
C PHE A 213 -8.84 16.45 -4.85
N VAL A 214 -7.70 17.04 -4.48
CA VAL A 214 -6.71 16.40 -3.61
C VAL A 214 -7.25 16.22 -2.19
N ALA A 215 -7.97 17.19 -1.63
CA ALA A 215 -8.57 17.05 -0.31
C ALA A 215 -9.63 15.95 -0.28
N PHE A 216 -10.54 15.93 -1.26
CA PHE A 216 -11.56 14.89 -1.37
C PHE A 216 -10.92 13.51 -1.53
N TYR A 217 -9.95 13.37 -2.42
CA TYR A 217 -9.31 12.09 -2.66
C TYR A 217 -8.54 11.60 -1.44
N GLY A 218 -7.79 12.49 -0.76
CA GLY A 218 -7.11 12.14 0.49
C GLY A 218 -8.07 11.73 1.62
N MET A 219 -9.22 12.40 1.76
CA MET A 219 -10.25 12.01 2.71
C MET A 219 -10.88 10.66 2.36
N TYR A 220 -11.11 10.40 1.07
CA TYR A 220 -11.61 9.11 0.60
C TYR A 220 -10.63 7.97 0.90
N GLU A 221 -9.34 8.16 0.62
CA GLU A 221 -8.31 7.17 0.95
C GLU A 221 -8.26 6.89 2.46
N LEU A 222 -8.30 7.95 3.29
CA LEU A 222 -8.33 7.78 4.74
C LEU A 222 -9.58 7.02 5.21
N TYR A 223 -10.74 7.36 4.66
CA TYR A 223 -12.00 6.68 4.98
C TYR A 223 -11.95 5.20 4.61
N GLN A 224 -11.44 4.88 3.41
CA GLN A 224 -11.35 3.50 2.94
C GLN A 224 -10.33 2.68 3.74
N GLY A 225 -9.23 3.28 4.19
CA GLY A 225 -8.30 2.64 5.11
C GLY A 225 -8.92 2.28 6.46
N ILE A 226 -9.94 3.02 6.91
CA ILE A 226 -10.64 2.75 8.18
C ILE A 226 -11.76 1.71 8.01
N GLN A 227 -12.43 1.67 6.85
CA GLN A 227 -13.66 0.89 6.66
C GLN A 227 -13.48 -0.55 6.14
N ASN A 228 -12.45 -0.84 5.35
CA ASN A 228 -12.36 -2.13 4.67
C ASN A 228 -11.73 -3.23 5.55
N SER A 229 -11.59 -4.44 5.01
CA SER A 229 -10.91 -5.58 5.65
C SER A 229 -9.39 -5.47 5.56
N GLN A 230 -8.68 -6.19 6.46
CA GLN A 230 -7.23 -6.14 6.71
C GLN A 230 -6.37 -6.00 5.44
N THR A 231 -6.64 -6.74 4.36
CA THR A 231 -5.77 -6.74 3.16
C THR A 231 -5.92 -5.52 2.24
N ASP A 232 -7.11 -4.94 2.11
CA ASP A 232 -7.34 -3.75 1.27
C ASP A 232 -7.06 -2.44 2.03
N ASN A 233 -7.18 -2.46 3.36
CA ASN A 233 -6.92 -1.29 4.22
C ASN A 233 -5.50 -0.77 4.11
N VAL A 234 -4.52 -1.67 4.10
CA VAL A 234 -3.12 -1.26 4.25
C VAL A 234 -2.62 -0.50 3.01
N ALA A 235 -3.16 -0.81 1.82
CA ALA A 235 -2.85 -0.08 0.58
C ALA A 235 -3.30 1.39 0.65
N HIS A 236 -4.47 1.66 1.23
CA HIS A 236 -4.96 3.03 1.43
C HIS A 236 -4.09 3.81 2.41
N PHE A 237 -3.59 3.17 3.46
CA PHE A 237 -2.66 3.81 4.40
C PHE A 237 -1.32 4.13 3.78
N ALA A 238 -0.84 3.34 2.82
CA ALA A 238 0.35 3.71 2.04
C ALA A 238 0.13 5.02 1.27
N HIS A 239 -1.04 5.22 0.66
CA HIS A 239 -1.38 6.48 -0.02
C HIS A 239 -1.40 7.67 0.95
N VAL A 240 -2.08 7.51 2.09
CA VAL A 240 -2.12 8.53 3.15
C VAL A 240 -0.72 8.85 3.67
N GLY A 241 0.14 7.83 3.82
CA GLY A 241 1.54 8.01 4.21
C GLY A 241 2.32 8.85 3.20
N GLY A 242 2.14 8.58 1.91
CA GLY A 242 2.71 9.40 0.84
C GLY A 242 2.32 10.88 0.94
N MET A 243 1.03 11.15 1.16
CA MET A 243 0.50 12.50 1.35
C MET A 243 1.05 13.18 2.62
N LEU A 244 1.13 12.45 3.73
CA LEU A 244 1.64 12.95 5.01
C LEU A 244 3.11 13.37 4.89
N PHE A 245 3.96 12.49 4.36
CA PHE A 245 5.38 12.78 4.18
C PHE A 245 5.62 13.90 3.17
N ALA A 246 4.78 14.02 2.13
CA ALA A 246 4.81 15.17 1.23
C ALA A 246 4.52 16.48 1.97
N PHE A 247 3.44 16.52 2.77
CA PHE A 247 3.09 17.70 3.55
C PHE A 247 4.24 18.10 4.50
N ILE A 248 4.80 17.15 5.25
CA ILE A 248 5.91 17.39 6.17
C ILE A 248 7.13 17.94 5.42
N LEU A 249 7.54 17.28 4.33
CA LEU A 249 8.72 17.68 3.56
C LEU A 249 8.56 19.08 2.96
N LEU A 250 7.37 19.42 2.45
CA LEU A 250 7.09 20.76 1.92
C LEU A 250 7.09 21.83 3.00
N LYS A 251 6.57 21.53 4.19
CA LYS A 251 6.67 22.44 5.34
C LYS A 251 8.12 22.72 5.69
N ILE A 252 8.95 21.68 5.74
CA ILE A 252 10.40 21.81 5.99
C ILE A 252 11.07 22.66 4.91
N TRP A 253 10.81 22.41 3.63
CA TRP A 253 11.39 23.19 2.54
C TRP A 253 10.91 24.65 2.53
N SER A 254 9.65 24.90 2.88
CA SER A 254 9.07 26.26 2.90
C SER A 254 9.60 27.13 4.02
N ALA A 255 10.12 26.53 5.09
CA ALA A 255 10.74 27.25 6.20
C ALA A 255 12.07 27.91 5.80
N ASP A 256 12.75 27.37 4.77
CA ASP A 256 14.01 27.91 4.24
C ASP A 256 13.75 28.68 2.93
N ARG A 257 13.40 29.97 3.04
CA ARG A 257 13.04 30.83 1.88
C ARG A 257 14.14 30.93 0.82
N ASN A 258 15.40 30.69 1.18
CA ASN A 258 16.54 30.73 0.25
C ASN A 258 16.64 29.46 -0.61
N LYS A 259 15.82 28.44 -0.32
CA LYS A 259 15.83 27.14 -0.98
C LYS A 259 14.47 26.76 -1.56
N PHE A 260 13.42 27.57 -1.47
CA PHE A 260 12.07 27.10 -1.86
C PHE A 260 11.81 27.16 -3.37
N PHE A 261 12.54 28.00 -4.10
CA PHE A 261 12.54 28.10 -5.56
C PHE A 261 13.95 27.82 -6.08
#